data_AF-A0A151L408-F1
#
_entry.id   AF-A0A151L408-F1
#
_cell.length_a   1.000
_cell.length_b   1.000
_cell.length_c   1.000
_cell.angle_alpha   90.00
_cell.angle_beta   90.00
_cell.angle_gamma   90.00
#
_symmetry.space_group_name_H-M   'P 1'
#
loop_
_entity.id
_entity.type
_entity.pdbx_description
1 polymer ?
#
loop_
_entity_poly.entity_id
_entity_poly.type
_entity_poly.pdbx_seq_one_letter_code
_entity_poly.pdbx_strand_id
1 'polypeptide(L)'
;KRRHIDEKKKNKLLNILSTLNKKRVSICRAMIFCTRHSDYSLDIIKIISNFLTDEKYDLLKKINLIYLLSDILYNCSNEFFSSWSYRKHIEDELPRIFYFLRKHIKKVDSKIKGKLFIDSLINIFNMWNCWAIYNSVFVNGLLCLLCNLKINYINVNRIEEENGDENIDGHKIQYYDDIKRYPLSLRRNAYMYFKKNDDEINKLCLQRGLYYNEHFTKQKKIKYLLLYDNFCTNNNNNNNNNNFLNSYVFQVDNTKNVTSHGESRDISNAC
;
A
#
# COMPACT_ATOMS: atom_id res chain seq x y z
N LYS A 1 31.86 3.37 -1.39
CA LYS A 1 31.99 1.97 -1.87
C LYS A 1 30.87 1.14 -1.25
N ARG A 2 29.89 0.66 -2.03
CA ARG A 2 28.81 -0.20 -1.51
C ARG A 2 29.42 -1.52 -1.05
N ARG A 3 29.20 -1.93 0.21
CA ARG A 3 29.69 -3.19 0.77
C ARG A 3 28.58 -4.23 0.67
N HIS A 4 28.85 -5.34 -0.01
CA HIS A 4 27.94 -6.47 -0.03
C HIS A 4 28.15 -7.36 1.19
N ILE A 5 27.06 -7.91 1.72
CA ILE A 5 27.14 -8.84 2.84
C ILE A 5 27.87 -10.12 2.40
N ASP A 6 28.86 -10.55 3.18
CA ASP A 6 29.52 -11.83 2.91
C ASP A 6 28.60 -13.02 3.18
N GLU A 7 28.87 -14.14 2.52
CA GLU A 7 28.01 -15.32 2.57
C GLU A 7 27.87 -15.90 4.00
N LYS A 8 28.90 -15.81 4.84
CA LYS A 8 28.81 -16.30 6.23
C LYS A 8 27.82 -15.47 7.05
N LYS A 9 27.89 -14.14 6.95
CA LYS A 9 26.94 -13.22 7.62
C LYS A 9 25.54 -13.35 7.04
N LYS A 10 25.42 -13.49 5.72
CA LYS A 10 24.14 -13.70 5.03
C LYS A 10 23.46 -14.99 5.48
N ASN A 11 24.17 -16.12 5.50
CA ASN A 11 23.63 -17.40 5.98
C ASN A 11 23.21 -17.32 7.46
N LYS A 12 23.99 -16.62 8.30
CA LYS A 12 23.61 -16.39 9.69
C LYS A 12 22.35 -15.54 9.80
N LEU A 13 22.20 -14.49 9.00
CA LEU A 13 20.98 -13.69 8.93
C LEU A 13 19.78 -14.54 8.52
N LEU A 14 19.92 -15.34 7.45
CA LEU A 14 18.84 -16.21 6.97
C LEU A 14 18.36 -17.18 8.05
N ASN A 15 19.28 -17.75 8.84
CA ASN A 15 18.94 -18.63 9.96
C ASN A 15 18.23 -17.90 11.11
N ILE A 16 18.66 -16.67 11.42
CA ILE A 16 17.98 -15.83 12.41
C ILE A 16 16.56 -15.50 11.92
N LEU A 17 16.43 -15.07 10.66
CA LEU A 17 15.15 -14.71 10.06
C LEU A 17 14.23 -15.91 9.91
N SER A 18 14.72 -17.11 9.62
CA SER A 18 13.89 -18.33 9.50
C SER A 18 13.30 -18.79 10.83
N THR A 19 14.04 -18.60 11.94
CA THR A 19 13.63 -18.99 13.30
C THR A 19 12.95 -17.87 14.10
N LEU A 20 12.90 -16.64 13.55
CA LEU A 20 12.29 -15.46 14.18
C LEU A 20 10.83 -15.70 14.60
N ASN A 21 10.53 -15.39 15.86
CA ASN A 21 9.20 -15.47 16.46
C ASN A 21 8.87 -14.21 17.29
N LYS A 22 7.61 -14.11 17.78
CA LYS A 22 7.08 -12.92 18.49
C LYS A 22 7.71 -12.63 19.87
N LYS A 23 8.53 -13.54 20.42
CA LYS A 23 9.13 -13.31 21.75
C LYS A 23 10.07 -12.11 21.67
N ARG A 24 9.96 -11.16 22.62
CA ARG A 24 10.81 -9.97 22.69
C ARG A 24 12.30 -10.29 22.58
N VAL A 25 12.76 -11.36 23.23
CA VAL A 25 14.15 -11.79 23.16
C VAL A 25 14.55 -12.28 21.76
N SER A 26 13.63 -12.91 21.02
CA SER A 26 13.87 -13.33 19.63
C SER A 26 14.05 -12.12 18.71
N ILE A 27 13.15 -11.14 18.80
CA ILE A 27 13.22 -9.90 18.01
C ILE A 27 14.48 -9.10 18.37
N CYS A 28 14.75 -8.92 19.66
CA CYS A 28 15.91 -8.20 20.16
C CYS A 28 17.23 -8.80 19.66
N ARG A 29 17.40 -10.13 19.72
CA ARG A 29 18.61 -10.80 19.17
C ARG A 29 18.79 -10.56 17.68
N ALA A 30 17.70 -10.58 16.91
CA ALA A 30 17.75 -10.30 15.48
C ALA A 30 18.08 -8.82 15.21
N MET A 31 17.49 -7.90 15.97
CA MET A 31 17.79 -6.47 15.88
C MET A 31 19.27 -6.19 16.19
N ILE A 32 19.81 -6.75 17.28
CA ILE A 32 21.23 -6.62 17.64
C ILE A 32 22.13 -7.15 16.53
N PHE A 33 21.77 -8.26 15.89
CA PHE A 33 22.53 -8.76 14.74
C PHE A 33 22.52 -7.73 13.60
N CYS A 34 21.37 -7.15 13.28
CA CYS A 34 21.27 -6.16 12.21
C CYS A 34 22.05 -4.88 12.54
N THR A 35 21.92 -4.34 13.74
CA THR A 35 22.61 -3.09 14.14
C THR A 35 24.12 -3.24 14.17
N ARG A 36 24.64 -4.39 14.62
CA ARG A 36 26.09 -4.70 14.58
C ARG A 36 26.66 -4.87 13.17
N HIS A 37 25.81 -4.98 12.16
CA HIS A 37 26.19 -5.16 10.76
C HIS A 37 25.58 -4.06 9.88
N SER A 38 25.46 -2.85 10.43
CA SER A 38 24.87 -1.68 9.76
C SER A 38 25.54 -1.26 8.46
N ASP A 39 26.83 -1.58 8.28
CA ASP A 39 27.55 -1.44 7.00
C ASP A 39 26.87 -2.15 5.82
N TYR A 40 26.08 -3.19 6.10
CA TYR A 40 25.37 -4.01 5.12
C TYR A 40 23.85 -3.75 5.15
N SER A 41 23.42 -2.62 5.69
CA SER A 41 22.00 -2.33 5.92
C SER A 41 21.14 -2.47 4.66
N LEU A 42 21.65 -2.08 3.49
CA LEU A 42 20.92 -2.26 2.22
C LEU A 42 20.62 -3.74 1.93
N ASP A 43 21.63 -4.60 2.00
CA ASP A 43 21.47 -6.03 1.72
C ASP A 43 20.60 -6.72 2.78
N ILE A 44 20.77 -6.34 4.05
CA ILE A 44 19.96 -6.84 5.16
C ILE A 44 18.49 -6.50 4.94
N ILE A 45 18.18 -5.24 4.61
CA ILE A 45 16.81 -4.80 4.37
C ILE A 45 16.21 -5.43 3.10
N LYS A 46 16.99 -5.61 2.04
CA LYS A 46 16.55 -6.37 0.86
C LYS A 46 16.20 -7.83 1.20
N ILE A 47 17.01 -8.49 2.03
CA ILE A 47 16.71 -9.86 2.47
C ILE A 47 15.42 -9.89 3.30
N ILE A 48 15.23 -8.96 4.24
CA ILE A 48 13.99 -8.88 5.03
C ILE A 48 12.78 -8.58 4.13
N SER A 49 12.90 -7.64 3.18
CA SER A 49 11.88 -7.30 2.18
C SER A 49 11.49 -8.52 1.34
N ASN A 50 12.46 -9.35 0.93
CA ASN A 50 12.18 -10.60 0.23
C ASN A 50 11.34 -11.56 1.07
N PHE A 51 11.63 -11.75 2.35
CA PHE A 51 10.78 -12.57 3.23
C PHE A 51 9.36 -11.98 3.41
N LEU A 52 9.25 -10.65 3.50
CA LEU A 52 7.97 -9.97 3.65
C LEU A 52 7.11 -10.03 2.39
N THR A 53 7.72 -10.07 1.21
CA THR A 53 7.04 -10.08 -0.09
C THR A 53 6.83 -11.48 -0.68
N ASP A 54 7.52 -12.51 -0.18
CA ASP A 54 7.37 -13.90 -0.63
C ASP A 54 6.08 -14.54 -0.10
N GLU A 55 5.27 -15.10 -0.99
CA GLU A 55 3.96 -15.71 -0.69
C GLU A 55 4.06 -16.99 0.15
N LYS A 56 5.23 -17.65 0.20
CA LYS A 56 5.39 -18.90 0.96
C LYS A 56 5.32 -18.72 2.48
N TYR A 57 5.56 -17.50 2.98
CA TYR A 57 5.53 -17.21 4.40
C TYR A 57 4.15 -16.73 4.84
N ASP A 58 3.69 -17.19 6.00
CA ASP A 58 2.39 -16.82 6.54
C ASP A 58 2.38 -15.42 7.19
N LEU A 59 1.19 -14.93 7.57
CA LEU A 59 1.03 -13.64 8.24
C LEU A 59 1.76 -13.58 9.59
N LEU A 60 1.84 -14.70 10.32
CA LEU A 60 2.53 -14.76 11.61
C LEU A 60 4.03 -14.50 11.41
N LYS A 61 4.63 -15.09 10.38
CA LYS A 61 6.04 -14.82 10.05
C LYS A 61 6.25 -13.38 9.66
N LYS A 62 5.36 -12.83 8.84
CA LYS A 62 5.45 -11.45 8.34
C LYS A 62 5.36 -10.45 9.48
N ILE A 63 4.45 -10.61 10.45
CA ILE A 63 4.34 -9.63 11.53
C ILE A 63 5.58 -9.62 12.42
N ASN A 64 6.20 -10.78 12.67
CA ASN A 64 7.46 -10.86 13.41
C ASN A 64 8.59 -10.09 12.70
N LEU A 65 8.66 -10.17 11.37
CA LEU A 65 9.63 -9.42 10.58
C LEU A 65 9.35 -7.91 10.56
N ILE A 66 8.09 -7.50 10.60
CA ILE A 66 7.72 -6.07 10.69
C ILE A 66 8.05 -5.52 12.08
N TYR A 67 7.85 -6.30 13.16
CA TYR A 67 8.35 -5.93 14.48
C TYR A 67 9.87 -5.78 14.50
N LEU A 68 10.60 -6.68 13.84
CA LEU A 68 12.05 -6.52 13.67
C LEU A 68 12.41 -5.23 12.91
N LEU A 69 11.73 -4.92 11.79
CA LEU A 69 11.95 -3.64 11.08
C LEU A 69 11.69 -2.43 11.98
N SER A 70 10.62 -2.47 12.77
CA SER A 70 10.27 -1.40 13.70
C SER A 70 11.32 -1.23 14.80
N ASP A 71 11.83 -2.33 15.37
CA ASP A 71 12.90 -2.29 16.37
C ASP A 71 14.21 -1.77 15.77
N ILE A 72 14.55 -2.15 14.53
CA ILE A 72 15.70 -1.59 13.81
C ILE A 72 15.52 -0.09 13.61
N LEU A 73 14.34 0.36 13.15
CA LEU A 73 14.04 1.78 12.94
C LEU A 73 14.17 2.60 14.21
N TYR A 74 13.60 2.12 15.32
CA TYR A 74 13.68 2.80 16.60
C TYR A 74 15.14 2.96 17.06
N ASN A 75 15.93 1.89 16.95
CA ASN A 75 17.31 1.88 17.45
C ASN A 75 18.32 2.49 16.47
N CYS A 76 17.98 2.62 15.19
CA CYS A 76 18.93 3.12 14.19
C CYS A 76 19.27 4.61 14.36
N SER A 77 18.41 5.33 15.08
CA SER A 77 18.57 6.74 15.47
C SER A 77 19.50 6.94 16.68
N ASN A 78 19.91 5.86 17.36
CA ASN A 78 20.89 5.96 18.45
C ASN A 78 22.31 6.14 17.88
N GLU A 79 23.03 7.15 18.36
CA GLU A 79 24.36 7.55 17.86
C GLU A 79 25.39 6.41 17.97
N PHE A 80 25.25 5.54 18.96
CA PHE A 80 26.22 4.47 19.27
C PHE A 80 26.41 3.41 18.17
N PHE A 81 25.43 3.20 17.29
CA PHE A 81 25.44 2.06 16.37
C PHE A 81 25.87 2.40 14.93
N SER A 82 26.16 3.68 14.63
CA SER A 82 26.43 4.16 13.25
C SER A 82 25.45 3.58 12.21
N SER A 83 24.20 3.40 12.62
CA SER A 83 23.20 2.61 11.92
C SER A 83 22.15 3.44 11.18
N TRP A 84 22.37 4.76 11.07
CA TRP A 84 21.43 5.71 10.47
C TRP A 84 21.01 5.34 9.04
N SER A 85 21.88 4.62 8.32
CA SER A 85 21.64 4.15 6.95
C SER A 85 20.41 3.24 6.83
N TYR A 86 20.02 2.55 7.90
CA TYR A 86 18.80 1.72 7.92
C TYR A 86 17.54 2.52 7.65
N ARG A 87 17.41 3.74 8.19
CA ARG A 87 16.19 4.55 8.02
C ARG A 87 15.86 4.74 6.54
N LYS A 88 16.87 5.10 5.73
CA LYS A 88 16.72 5.31 4.29
C LYS A 88 16.44 3.99 3.55
N HIS A 89 17.18 2.93 3.84
CA HIS A 89 16.99 1.66 3.14
C HIS A 89 15.64 1.00 3.46
N ILE A 90 15.13 1.18 4.69
CA ILE A 90 13.78 0.74 5.07
C ILE A 90 12.74 1.59 4.33
N GLU A 91 12.88 2.92 4.32
CA GLU A 91 12.00 3.83 3.60
C GLU A 91 11.82 3.43 2.12
N ASP A 92 12.92 3.06 1.45
CA ASP A 92 12.92 2.64 0.05
C ASP A 92 12.14 1.34 -0.21
N GLU A 93 12.16 0.40 0.73
CA GLU A 93 11.51 -0.91 0.59
C GLU A 93 10.07 -0.94 1.12
N LEU A 94 9.69 -0.02 2.01
CA LEU A 94 8.37 0.00 2.65
C LEU A 94 7.21 0.02 1.63
N PRO A 95 7.19 0.87 0.57
CA PRO A 95 6.11 0.85 -0.40
C PRO A 95 5.92 -0.52 -1.05
N ARG A 96 7.03 -1.17 -1.44
CA ARG A 96 7.01 -2.53 -2.02
C ARG A 96 6.44 -3.53 -1.03
N ILE A 97 6.94 -3.53 0.20
CA ILE A 97 6.50 -4.42 1.28
C ILE A 97 4.98 -4.31 1.46
N PHE A 98 4.47 -3.09 1.68
CA PHE A 98 3.05 -2.87 1.97
C PHE A 98 2.13 -3.16 0.77
N TYR A 99 2.60 -2.89 -0.45
CA TYR A 99 1.89 -3.28 -1.67
C TYR A 99 1.66 -4.80 -1.77
N PHE A 100 2.67 -5.62 -1.46
CA PHE A 100 2.55 -7.09 -1.46
C PHE A 100 1.82 -7.62 -0.22
N LEU A 101 2.02 -7.02 0.95
CA LEU A 101 1.27 -7.39 2.16
C LEU A 101 -0.24 -7.30 1.94
N ARG A 102 -0.74 -6.23 1.30
CA ARG A 102 -2.16 -6.12 0.94
C ARG A 102 -2.64 -7.31 0.10
N LYS A 103 -1.84 -7.75 -0.89
CA LYS A 103 -2.19 -8.91 -1.72
C LYS A 103 -2.29 -10.18 -0.88
N HIS A 104 -1.39 -10.35 0.09
CA HIS A 104 -1.40 -11.52 0.96
C HIS A 104 -2.58 -11.49 1.93
N ILE A 105 -2.86 -10.34 2.55
CA ILE A 105 -4.00 -10.15 3.45
C ILE A 105 -5.32 -10.54 2.76
N LYS A 106 -5.48 -10.16 1.48
CA LYS A 106 -6.67 -10.52 0.68
C LYS A 106 -6.82 -12.02 0.40
N LYS A 107 -5.72 -12.76 0.38
CA LYS A 107 -5.72 -14.21 0.12
C LYS A 107 -5.91 -15.04 1.41
N VAL A 108 -5.98 -14.40 2.57
CA VAL A 108 -6.10 -15.12 3.85
C VAL A 108 -7.55 -15.51 4.11
N ASP A 109 -7.78 -16.82 4.24
CA ASP A 109 -9.13 -17.37 4.49
C ASP A 109 -9.68 -16.98 5.87
N SER A 110 -8.80 -16.88 6.86
CA SER A 110 -9.19 -16.53 8.23
C SER A 110 -9.28 -15.02 8.43
N LYS A 111 -10.51 -14.50 8.43
CA LYS A 111 -10.81 -13.08 8.74
C LYS A 111 -10.22 -12.64 10.09
N ILE A 112 -10.25 -13.51 11.10
CA ILE A 112 -9.67 -13.22 12.43
C ILE A 112 -8.15 -13.03 12.33
N LYS A 113 -7.44 -13.94 11.66
CA LYS A 113 -5.98 -13.80 11.46
C LYS A 113 -5.64 -12.53 10.69
N GLY A 114 -6.41 -12.23 9.64
CA GLY A 114 -6.27 -10.99 8.88
C GLY A 114 -6.44 -9.76 9.78
N LYS A 115 -7.51 -9.70 10.57
CA LYS A 115 -7.80 -8.57 11.47
C LYS A 115 -6.69 -8.36 12.51
N LEU A 116 -6.27 -9.42 13.19
CA LEU A 116 -5.18 -9.34 14.19
C LEU A 116 -3.88 -8.83 13.56
N PHE A 117 -3.59 -9.22 12.32
CA PHE A 117 -2.43 -8.73 11.57
C PHE A 117 -2.55 -7.23 11.28
N ILE A 118 -3.70 -6.77 10.80
CA ILE A 118 -3.96 -5.34 10.54
C ILE A 118 -3.91 -4.50 11.81
N ASP A 119 -4.54 -4.93 12.89
CA ASP A 119 -4.49 -4.23 14.18
C ASP A 119 -3.04 -4.10 14.66
N SER A 120 -2.22 -5.13 14.44
CA SER A 120 -0.78 -5.09 14.74
C SER A 120 -0.04 -4.07 13.86
N LEU A 121 -0.36 -3.97 12.57
CA LEU A 121 0.22 -2.96 11.68
C LEU A 121 -0.17 -1.55 12.08
N ILE A 122 -1.44 -1.31 12.43
CA ILE A 122 -1.93 -0.01 12.90
C ILE A 122 -1.16 0.43 14.13
N ASN A 123 -0.94 -0.46 15.09
CA ASN A 123 -0.13 -0.17 16.28
C ASN A 123 1.31 0.23 15.92
N ILE A 124 1.92 -0.44 14.94
CA ILE A 124 3.27 -0.10 14.45
C ILE A 124 3.29 1.28 13.79
N PHE A 125 2.29 1.61 12.96
CA PHE A 125 2.18 2.95 12.36
C PHE A 125 1.98 4.04 13.40
N ASN A 126 1.16 3.79 14.43
CA ASN A 126 0.98 4.72 15.54
C ASN A 126 2.30 4.98 16.26
N MET A 127 3.09 3.93 16.53
CA MET A 127 4.44 4.09 17.09
C MET A 127 5.35 4.91 16.17
N TRP A 128 5.38 4.64 14.87
CA TRP A 128 6.21 5.41 13.93
C TRP A 128 5.83 6.89 13.85
N ASN A 129 4.53 7.19 13.96
CA ASN A 129 4.04 8.56 14.05
C ASN A 129 4.45 9.22 15.37
N CYS A 130 4.29 8.54 16.51
CA CYS A 130 4.73 9.04 17.82
C CYS A 130 6.24 9.33 17.85
N TRP A 131 7.04 8.50 17.19
CA TRP A 131 8.48 8.65 17.09
C TRP A 131 8.93 9.62 15.98
N ALA A 132 7.99 10.16 15.19
CA ALA A 132 8.26 11.04 14.05
C ALA A 132 9.33 10.48 13.07
N ILE A 133 9.33 9.16 12.85
CA ILE A 133 10.35 8.49 12.01
C ILE A 133 10.17 8.84 10.54
N TYR A 134 8.93 9.00 10.08
CA TYR A 134 8.63 9.41 8.71
C TYR A 134 7.57 10.50 8.73
N ASN A 135 7.56 11.33 7.68
CA ASN A 135 6.53 12.35 7.55
C ASN A 135 5.16 11.71 7.32
N SER A 136 4.09 12.41 7.72
CA SER A 136 2.72 11.91 7.61
C SER A 136 2.28 11.65 6.17
N VAL A 137 2.79 12.41 5.20
CA VAL A 137 2.50 12.23 3.76
C VAL A 137 2.93 10.83 3.28
N PHE A 138 4.12 10.40 3.67
CA PHE A 138 4.66 9.09 3.35
C PHE A 138 3.91 7.97 4.09
N VAL A 139 3.70 8.13 5.40
CA VAL A 139 2.98 7.15 6.23
C VAL A 139 1.55 6.93 5.73
N ASN A 140 0.86 8.00 5.34
CA ASN A 140 -0.50 7.92 4.81
C ASN A 140 -0.58 7.11 3.51
N GLY A 141 0.45 7.13 2.66
CA GLY A 141 0.40 6.30 1.46
C GLY A 141 0.73 4.83 1.71
N LEU A 142 1.55 4.51 2.72
CA LEU A 142 1.70 3.13 3.18
C LEU A 142 0.37 2.58 3.71
N LEU A 143 -0.37 3.38 4.50
CA LEU A 143 -1.72 3.04 4.95
C LEU A 143 -2.69 2.89 3.78
N CYS A 144 -2.67 3.83 2.82
CA CYS A 144 -3.48 3.73 1.60
C CYS A 144 -3.19 2.45 0.81
N LEU A 145 -1.93 2.00 0.76
CA LEU A 145 -1.55 0.75 0.09
C LEU A 145 -2.11 -0.50 0.78
N LEU A 146 -2.46 -0.43 2.07
CA LEU A 146 -3.15 -1.53 2.78
C LEU A 146 -4.65 -1.57 2.48
N CYS A 147 -5.27 -0.40 2.30
CA CYS A 147 -6.70 -0.29 2.07
C CYS A 147 -7.14 -0.96 0.76
N ASN A 148 -8.34 -1.54 0.74
CA ASN A 148 -8.95 -2.08 -0.47
C ASN A 148 -9.69 -1.01 -1.30
N LEU A 149 -9.11 0.19 -1.43
CA LEU A 149 -9.75 1.25 -2.19
C LEU A 149 -9.77 0.92 -3.69
N LYS A 150 -10.89 1.27 -4.33
CA LYS A 150 -11.13 1.14 -5.77
C LYS A 150 -11.70 2.45 -6.31
N ILE A 151 -11.35 2.76 -7.55
CA ILE A 151 -12.01 3.84 -8.29
C ILE A 151 -13.15 3.21 -9.08
N ASN A 152 -14.36 3.75 -8.91
CA ASN A 152 -15.54 3.35 -9.67
C ASN A 152 -15.55 4.11 -11.00
N TYR A 153 -14.90 3.54 -12.02
CA TYR A 153 -14.86 4.16 -13.35
C TYR A 153 -16.27 4.22 -13.96
N ILE A 154 -16.56 5.33 -14.65
CA ILE A 154 -17.80 5.55 -15.39
C ILE A 154 -17.71 4.77 -16.71
N ASN A 155 -18.78 4.06 -17.07
CA ASN A 155 -18.89 3.41 -18.36
C ASN A 155 -19.30 4.45 -19.42
N VAL A 156 -18.32 4.90 -20.21
CA VAL A 156 -18.49 6.01 -21.15
C VAL A 156 -19.23 5.57 -22.42
N ASN A 157 -19.22 4.28 -22.75
CA ASN A 157 -19.92 3.74 -23.93
C ASN A 157 -21.46 3.83 -23.83
N ARG A 158 -22.00 4.17 -22.65
CA ARG A 158 -23.44 4.39 -22.44
C ARG A 158 -23.88 5.85 -22.60
N ILE A 159 -22.93 6.78 -22.79
CA ILE A 159 -23.18 8.22 -22.78
C ILE A 159 -23.00 8.83 -24.19
N GLU A 160 -22.48 8.07 -25.16
CA GLU A 160 -22.15 8.56 -26.51
C GLU A 160 -23.33 8.49 -27.49
N GLU A 161 -24.50 9.03 -27.11
CA GLU A 161 -25.58 9.42 -28.05
C GLU A 161 -25.98 10.91 -27.93
N GLU A 162 -25.14 11.75 -27.33
CA GLU A 162 -25.33 13.21 -27.46
C GLU A 162 -24.59 13.69 -28.72
N ASN A 163 -25.37 13.84 -29.81
CA ASN A 163 -24.98 14.58 -31.01
C ASN A 163 -24.43 15.96 -30.59
N GLY A 164 -23.12 16.15 -30.70
CA GLY A 164 -22.50 17.42 -30.37
C GLY A 164 -22.92 18.50 -31.35
N ASP A 165 -23.54 19.57 -30.85
CA ASP A 165 -23.76 20.79 -31.62
C ASP A 165 -22.42 21.30 -32.17
N GLU A 166 -22.31 21.41 -33.50
CA GLU A 166 -21.12 21.87 -34.22
C GLU A 166 -20.76 23.35 -33.94
N ASN A 167 -21.60 24.06 -33.16
CA ASN A 167 -21.49 25.50 -32.90
C ASN A 167 -20.92 25.87 -31.52
N ILE A 168 -20.34 24.93 -30.77
CA ILE A 168 -19.63 25.24 -29.52
C ILE A 168 -18.15 25.56 -29.82
N ASP A 169 -17.79 26.84 -29.73
CA ASP A 169 -16.43 27.37 -29.86
C ASP A 169 -15.55 26.95 -28.65
N GLY A 170 -15.25 25.66 -28.57
CA GLY A 170 -14.49 25.05 -27.49
C GLY A 170 -13.32 24.23 -27.99
N HIS A 171 -12.10 24.58 -27.59
CA HIS A 171 -10.94 23.73 -27.82
C HIS A 171 -11.06 22.42 -27.02
N LYS A 172 -10.83 21.27 -27.69
CA LYS A 172 -10.83 19.95 -27.03
C LYS A 172 -9.83 19.96 -25.86
N ILE A 173 -10.34 19.70 -24.66
CA ILE A 173 -9.51 19.64 -23.45
C ILE A 173 -8.47 18.52 -23.61
N GLN A 174 -7.20 18.84 -23.35
CA GLN A 174 -6.11 17.86 -23.36
C GLN A 174 -6.40 16.72 -22.37
N TYR A 175 -6.15 15.48 -22.78
CA TYR A 175 -6.41 14.26 -21.98
C TYR A 175 -7.90 13.99 -21.68
N TYR A 176 -8.85 14.64 -22.37
CA TYR A 176 -10.29 14.42 -22.15
C TYR A 176 -10.68 12.94 -22.20
N ASP A 177 -10.21 12.20 -23.20
CA ASP A 177 -10.52 10.78 -23.39
C ASP A 177 -9.96 9.86 -22.28
N ASP A 178 -8.88 10.29 -21.63
CA ASP A 178 -8.32 9.62 -20.45
C ASP A 178 -9.15 9.91 -19.20
N ILE A 179 -9.63 11.15 -19.05
CA ILE A 179 -10.25 11.66 -17.82
C ILE A 179 -11.75 11.37 -17.76
N LYS A 180 -12.45 11.31 -18.91
CA LYS A 180 -13.92 11.12 -18.96
C LYS A 180 -14.41 9.87 -18.21
N ARG A 181 -13.55 8.86 -18.11
CA ARG A 181 -13.77 7.57 -17.41
C ARG A 181 -13.76 7.69 -15.89
N TYR A 182 -13.16 8.74 -15.31
CA TYR A 182 -13.09 8.93 -13.86
C TYR A 182 -14.36 9.61 -13.33
N PRO A 183 -14.78 9.30 -12.09
CA PRO A 183 -15.81 10.05 -11.37
C PRO A 183 -15.55 11.55 -11.39
N LEU A 184 -16.61 12.36 -11.49
CA LEU A 184 -16.52 13.83 -11.53
C LEU A 184 -15.62 14.40 -10.43
N SER A 185 -15.75 13.89 -9.21
CA SER A 185 -14.95 14.30 -8.04
C SER A 185 -13.44 14.08 -8.19
N LEU A 186 -13.02 13.15 -9.05
CA LEU A 186 -11.61 12.84 -9.30
C LEU A 186 -11.06 13.47 -10.57
N ARG A 187 -11.92 13.97 -11.48
CA ARG A 187 -11.49 14.44 -12.82
C ARG A 187 -10.47 15.59 -12.74
N ARG A 188 -10.66 16.54 -11.82
CA ARG A 188 -9.72 17.65 -11.61
C ARG A 188 -8.32 17.14 -11.25
N ASN A 189 -8.22 16.26 -10.26
CA ASN A 189 -6.93 15.71 -9.82
C ASN A 189 -6.32 14.81 -10.91
N ALA A 190 -7.16 14.03 -11.61
CA ALA A 190 -6.71 13.19 -12.71
C ALA A 190 -6.06 14.04 -13.80
N TYR A 191 -6.72 15.11 -14.23
CA TYR A 191 -6.18 16.08 -15.19
C TYR A 191 -4.82 16.64 -14.76
N MET A 192 -4.71 17.06 -13.50
CA MET A 192 -3.45 17.60 -12.97
C MET A 192 -2.31 16.58 -13.02
N TYR A 193 -2.59 15.29 -12.79
CA TYR A 193 -1.57 14.24 -12.92
C TYR A 193 -1.27 13.88 -14.38
N PHE A 194 -2.26 13.85 -15.27
CA PHE A 194 -2.01 13.54 -16.68
C PHE A 194 -1.09 14.56 -17.36
N LYS A 195 -1.17 15.83 -16.96
CA LYS A 195 -0.27 16.91 -17.41
C LYS A 195 1.19 16.73 -17.00
N LYS A 196 1.48 15.95 -15.96
CA LYS A 196 2.84 15.76 -15.44
C LYS A 196 3.60 14.76 -16.29
N ASN A 197 4.91 14.91 -16.41
CA ASN A 197 5.75 13.89 -17.05
C ASN A 197 5.96 12.69 -16.11
N ASP A 198 6.59 11.63 -16.62
CA ASP A 198 6.77 10.38 -15.87
C ASP A 198 7.67 10.55 -14.64
N ASP A 199 8.69 11.40 -14.70
CA ASP A 199 9.60 11.65 -13.58
C ASP A 199 8.91 12.39 -12.43
N GLU A 200 8.08 13.38 -12.74
CA GLU A 200 7.24 14.06 -11.76
C GLU A 200 6.26 13.09 -11.09
N ILE A 201 5.64 12.20 -11.86
CA ILE A 201 4.73 11.17 -11.33
C ILE A 201 5.48 10.20 -10.42
N ASN A 202 6.65 9.72 -10.85
CA ASN A 202 7.53 8.86 -10.06
C ASN A 202 7.92 9.52 -8.73
N LYS A 203 8.32 10.80 -8.78
CA LYS A 203 8.69 11.58 -7.60
C LYS A 203 7.52 11.73 -6.62
N LEU A 204 6.32 12.00 -7.13
CA LEU A 204 5.10 12.06 -6.31
C LEU A 204 4.77 10.72 -5.65
N CYS A 205 4.89 9.61 -6.38
CA CYS A 205 4.69 8.28 -5.80
C CYS A 205 5.69 8.01 -4.67
N LEU A 206 6.98 8.30 -4.87
CA LEU A 206 8.01 8.12 -3.84
C LEU A 206 7.74 8.98 -2.60
N GLN A 207 7.47 10.28 -2.80
CA GLN A 207 7.17 11.21 -1.70
C GLN A 207 5.97 10.78 -0.85
N ARG A 208 4.98 10.16 -1.50
CA ARG A 208 3.75 9.69 -0.84
C ARG A 208 3.85 8.24 -0.36
N GLY A 209 4.99 7.58 -0.46
CA GLY A 209 5.13 6.17 -0.01
C GLY A 209 4.30 5.18 -0.85
N LEU A 210 4.05 5.49 -2.12
CA LEU A 210 3.31 4.64 -3.05
C LEU A 210 4.27 3.79 -3.89
N TYR A 211 3.92 2.51 -4.03
CA TYR A 211 4.72 1.57 -4.80
C TYR A 211 4.46 1.67 -6.31
N TYR A 212 5.54 1.61 -7.07
CA TYR A 212 5.52 1.32 -8.50
C TYR A 212 6.77 0.52 -8.88
N ASN A 213 6.74 -0.08 -10.06
CA ASN A 213 7.90 -0.71 -10.68
C ASN A 213 7.93 -0.36 -12.17
N GLU A 214 8.92 -0.89 -12.88
CA GLU A 214 9.12 -0.67 -14.33
C GLU A 214 7.92 -1.10 -15.19
N HIS A 215 7.09 -2.03 -14.71
CA HIS A 215 5.89 -2.49 -15.42
C HIS A 215 4.63 -1.66 -15.11
N PHE A 216 4.71 -0.64 -14.24
CA PHE A 216 3.58 0.24 -13.98
C PHE A 216 3.46 1.29 -15.07
N THR A 217 2.36 1.24 -15.82
CA THR A 217 1.99 2.32 -16.75
C THR A 217 1.76 3.63 -15.99
N LYS A 218 1.92 4.77 -16.69
CA LYS A 218 1.60 6.09 -16.14
C LYS A 218 0.19 6.13 -15.57
N GLN A 219 -0.81 5.59 -16.29
CA GLN A 219 -2.20 5.52 -15.84
C GLN A 219 -2.34 4.75 -14.52
N LYS A 220 -1.59 3.66 -14.35
CA LYS A 220 -1.60 2.90 -13.09
C LYS A 220 -1.00 3.73 -11.95
N LYS A 221 0.11 4.44 -12.17
CA LYS A 221 0.69 5.35 -11.16
C LYS A 221 -0.30 6.46 -10.77
N ILE A 222 -0.93 7.10 -11.76
CA ILE A 222 -1.98 8.12 -11.56
C ILE A 222 -3.14 7.56 -10.74
N LYS A 223 -3.60 6.33 -11.03
CA LYS A 223 -4.63 5.66 -10.23
C LYS A 223 -4.23 5.57 -8.75
N TYR A 224 -2.99 5.16 -8.44
CA TYR A 224 -2.53 5.11 -7.04
C TYR A 224 -2.45 6.49 -6.39
N LEU A 225 -2.04 7.54 -7.12
CA LEU A 225 -2.04 8.92 -6.63
C LEU A 225 -3.46 9.41 -6.32
N LEU A 226 -4.44 9.10 -7.17
CA LEU A 226 -5.84 9.45 -6.95
C LEU A 226 -6.45 8.72 -5.75
N LEU A 227 -6.11 7.42 -5.58
CA LEU A 227 -6.52 6.65 -4.41
C LEU A 227 -5.95 7.25 -3.13
N TYR A 228 -4.68 7.69 -3.15
CA TYR A 228 -4.05 8.39 -2.03
C TYR A 228 -4.77 9.70 -1.71
N ASP A 229 -5.07 10.54 -2.70
CA ASP A 229 -5.75 11.82 -2.46
C ASP A 229 -7.12 11.58 -1.80
N ASN A 230 -7.89 10.63 -2.34
CA ASN A 230 -9.19 10.26 -1.79
C ASN A 230 -9.09 9.70 -0.36
N PHE A 231 -8.09 8.83 -0.11
CA PHE A 231 -7.78 8.32 1.22
C PHE A 231 -7.54 9.46 2.22
N CYS A 232 -6.68 10.41 1.88
CA CYS A 232 -6.37 11.55 2.73
C CYS A 232 -7.58 12.44 2.99
N THR A 233 -8.39 12.73 1.95
CA THR A 233 -9.63 13.51 2.11
C THR A 233 -10.61 12.83 3.07
N ASN A 234 -10.82 11.52 2.92
CA ASN A 234 -11.74 10.78 3.79
C ASN A 234 -11.21 10.62 5.22
N ASN A 235 -9.89 10.49 5.40
CA ASN A 235 -9.29 10.36 6.72
C ASN A 235 -9.37 11.68 7.50
N ASN A 236 -9.19 12.82 6.83
CA ASN A 236 -9.39 14.14 7.46
C ASN A 236 -10.83 14.37 7.92
N ASN A 237 -11.81 13.74 7.26
CA ASN A 237 -13.23 13.85 7.63
C ASN A 237 -13.64 12.89 8.75
N ASN A 238 -12.85 11.84 9.03
CA ASN A 238 -13.17 10.80 10.02
C ASN A 238 -12.17 10.85 11.18
N ASN A 239 -12.59 11.38 12.33
CA ASN A 239 -11.75 11.51 13.53
C ASN A 239 -11.26 10.18 14.15
N ASN A 240 -11.67 9.01 13.64
CA ASN A 240 -11.32 7.67 14.18
C ASN A 240 -10.60 6.78 13.15
N ASN A 241 -9.28 6.95 13.04
CA ASN A 241 -8.38 6.22 12.13
C ASN A 241 -8.52 4.67 12.22
N ASN A 242 -8.74 4.12 13.43
CA ASN A 242 -8.76 2.67 13.65
C ASN A 242 -9.98 1.97 13.03
N ASN A 243 -11.15 2.61 13.09
CA ASN A 243 -12.37 2.08 12.48
C ASN A 243 -12.34 2.27 10.96
N PHE A 244 -11.79 3.38 10.48
CA PHE A 244 -11.64 3.68 9.06
C PHE A 244 -10.78 2.59 8.37
N LEU A 245 -9.54 2.36 8.82
CA LEU A 245 -8.65 1.40 8.14
C LEU A 245 -9.22 -0.03 8.17
N ASN A 246 -9.80 -0.45 9.29
CA ASN A 246 -10.41 -1.78 9.41
C ASN A 246 -11.60 -1.94 8.44
N SER A 247 -12.45 -0.92 8.28
CA SER A 247 -13.56 -0.97 7.31
C SER A 247 -13.07 -1.13 5.87
N TYR A 248 -12.01 -0.42 5.48
CA TYR A 248 -11.50 -0.43 4.11
C TYR A 248 -10.61 -1.62 3.77
N VAL A 249 -10.00 -2.27 4.75
CA VAL A 249 -9.19 -3.47 4.49
C VAL A 249 -10.08 -4.72 4.34
N PHE A 250 -11.15 -4.83 5.14
CA PHE A 250 -12.04 -6.01 5.16
C PHE A 250 -13.38 -5.80 4.45
N GLN A 251 -13.57 -4.69 3.74
CA GLN A 251 -14.76 -4.45 2.93
C GLN A 251 -15.02 -5.66 2.02
N VAL A 252 -16.17 -6.31 2.24
CA VAL A 252 -16.67 -7.38 1.39
C VAL A 252 -17.01 -6.76 0.04
N ASP A 253 -16.46 -7.31 -1.04
CA ASP A 253 -16.91 -7.00 -2.39
C ASP A 253 -18.37 -7.48 -2.52
N ASN A 254 -19.34 -6.66 -2.11
CA ASN A 254 -20.78 -6.86 -2.35
C ASN A 254 -21.12 -6.61 -3.82
N THR A 255 -20.36 -7.20 -4.74
CA THR A 255 -20.65 -7.19 -6.17
C THR A 255 -20.68 -8.62 -6.67
N LYS A 256 -21.57 -9.43 -6.08
CA LYS A 256 -22.13 -10.61 -6.73
C LYS A 256 -23.64 -10.63 -6.45
N ASN A 257 -24.38 -10.51 -7.54
CA ASN A 257 -25.81 -10.82 -7.72
C ASN A 257 -26.84 -9.90 -7.06
N VAL A 258 -27.27 -8.88 -7.81
CA VAL A 258 -28.70 -8.55 -7.94
C VAL A 258 -29.01 -8.36 -9.43
N THR A 259 -29.08 -9.49 -10.15
CA THR A 259 -29.98 -9.62 -11.29
C THR A 259 -31.13 -10.49 -10.80
N SER A 260 -32.12 -9.87 -10.18
CA SER A 260 -33.48 -10.42 -10.18
C SER A 260 -34.30 -9.43 -10.98
N HIS A 261 -34.48 -9.72 -12.27
CA HIS A 261 -35.61 -9.21 -13.01
C HIS A 261 -36.87 -9.58 -12.23
N GLY A 262 -37.63 -8.56 -11.86
CA GLY A 262 -39.03 -8.74 -11.51
C GLY A 262 -39.77 -9.05 -12.79
N GLU A 263 -40.33 -10.25 -12.88
CA GLU A 263 -41.52 -10.48 -13.66
C GLU A 263 -42.65 -10.76 -12.67
N SER A 264 -43.62 -9.86 -12.69
CA SER A 264 -44.85 -9.99 -11.95
C SER A 264 -45.78 -10.90 -12.73
N ARG A 265 -46.31 -11.90 -12.01
CA ARG A 265 -47.69 -12.44 -12.08
C ARG A 265 -48.28 -12.66 -13.48
N ASP A 266 -48.54 -13.93 -13.77
CA ASP A 266 -49.86 -14.30 -14.29
C ASP A 266 -50.42 -15.51 -13.55
N ILE A 267 -51.65 -15.32 -13.07
CA ILE A 267 -52.54 -16.30 -12.47
C ILE A 267 -53.34 -16.90 -13.62
N SER A 268 -53.32 -18.23 -13.78
CA SER A 268 -54.48 -18.93 -14.34
C SER A 268 -54.56 -20.36 -13.84
N ASN A 269 -55.73 -20.68 -13.31
CA ASN A 269 -56.22 -21.98 -12.92
C ASN A 269 -56.29 -22.94 -14.12
N ALA A 270 -56.11 -24.25 -13.88
CA ALA A 270 -57.13 -25.29 -14.07
C ALA A 270 -56.52 -26.65 -14.51
N CYS A 271 -57.10 -27.70 -13.92
CA CYS A 271 -56.94 -29.15 -14.13
C CYS A 271 -55.74 -29.82 -13.47
#